data_AF-A0A7S2C3T8-F1
#
_entry.id   AF-A0A7S2C3T8-F1
#
_cell.length_a   1.000
_cell.length_b   1.000
_cell.length_c   1.000
_cell.angle_alpha   90.00
_cell.angle_beta   90.00
_cell.angle_gamma   90.00
#
_symmetry.space_group_name_H-M   'P 1'
#
loop_
_entity.id
_entity.type
_entity.pdbx_description
1 polymer ?
#
loop_
_entity_poly.entity_id
_entity_poly.type
_entity_poly.pdbx_seq_one_letter_code
_entity_poly.pdbx_strand_id
1 'polypeptide(L)'
;AAVTPAVLAATYKVSGVVVDRTSPLKQAVAEFQGEYMNATDLSLFFSKEVPSAKPGDEKVEKFVGVGYKEGNGVEAELDVQFIMGVSPGVKTEFWEWPNRDFCQDLHNYTHTLLAPGGPLVNSISYGWQGDLKQVGCDEATVSLVDINWAKLAAAGISTLISSGDSGSGYTPRSCTDKSYKKDIEITKGTVYRNFDTTLETCCSGADQAYSDHPAATVVGFSWIPPAISPSHSYLPSAAPTAAEAKAHSDHFLQHAELMRRRKEVE
;
A
#
# COMPACT_ATOMS: atom_id res chain seq x y z
N ALA A 1 12.63 16.16 -7.47
CA ALA A 1 11.78 16.36 -8.67
C ALA A 1 10.41 15.79 -8.34
N ALA A 2 9.32 16.33 -8.89
CA ALA A 2 7.99 15.74 -8.66
C ALA A 2 7.91 14.36 -9.35
N VAL A 3 7.28 13.39 -8.69
CA VAL A 3 7.03 12.06 -9.27
C VAL A 3 5.76 12.12 -10.11
N THR A 4 5.86 11.73 -11.38
CA THR A 4 4.74 11.69 -12.33
C THR A 4 4.66 10.29 -12.95
N PRO A 5 3.56 9.90 -13.62
CA PRO A 5 3.48 8.61 -14.31
C PRO A 5 4.61 8.38 -15.31
N ALA A 6 5.06 9.43 -16.01
CA ALA A 6 6.21 9.37 -16.91
C ALA A 6 7.53 9.08 -16.18
N VAL A 7 7.72 9.67 -15.00
CA VAL A 7 8.89 9.39 -14.13
C VAL A 7 8.86 7.93 -13.67
N LEU A 8 7.70 7.40 -13.27
CA LEU A 8 7.56 6.00 -12.87
C LEU A 8 7.86 5.06 -14.05
N ALA A 9 7.27 5.32 -15.22
CA ALA A 9 7.52 4.50 -16.41
C ALA A 9 9.00 4.47 -16.80
N ALA A 10 9.68 5.63 -16.77
CA ALA A 10 11.11 5.71 -17.04
C ALA A 10 11.96 4.97 -15.98
N THR A 11 11.63 5.15 -14.71
CA THR A 11 12.34 4.52 -13.57
C THR A 11 12.26 3.00 -13.66
N TYR A 12 11.06 2.48 -13.94
CA TYR A 12 10.79 1.04 -14.04
C TYR A 12 11.01 0.46 -15.42
N LYS A 13 11.51 1.25 -16.38
CA LYS A 13 11.76 0.85 -17.77
C LYS A 13 10.51 0.26 -18.45
N VAL A 14 9.33 0.77 -18.07
CA VAL A 14 8.05 0.41 -18.67
C VAL A 14 7.93 1.17 -19.99
N SER A 15 8.00 0.45 -21.11
CA SER A 15 7.88 1.04 -22.45
C SER A 15 7.35 0.01 -23.44
N GLY A 16 6.78 0.48 -24.55
CA GLY A 16 6.26 -0.40 -25.61
C GLY A 16 4.97 -1.17 -25.24
N VAL A 17 4.35 -0.86 -24.10
CA VAL A 17 3.08 -1.48 -23.68
C VAL A 17 1.93 -0.81 -24.43
N VAL A 18 1.11 -1.63 -25.09
CA VAL A 18 -0.13 -1.18 -25.75
C VAL A 18 -1.30 -1.80 -25.01
N VAL A 19 -2.14 -0.96 -24.42
CA VAL A 19 -3.35 -1.42 -23.73
C VAL A 19 -4.36 -1.95 -24.75
N ASP A 20 -4.79 -3.19 -24.58
CA ASP A 20 -5.96 -3.73 -25.26
C ASP A 20 -7.23 -3.16 -24.62
N ARG A 21 -7.77 -2.12 -25.25
CA ARG A 21 -8.97 -1.40 -24.81
C ARG A 21 -10.27 -2.16 -25.04
N THR A 22 -10.21 -3.28 -25.76
CA THR A 22 -11.36 -4.19 -25.93
C THR A 22 -11.40 -5.27 -24.85
N SER A 23 -10.32 -5.40 -24.08
CA SER A 23 -10.20 -6.36 -23.00
C SER A 23 -11.26 -6.13 -21.92
N PRO A 24 -11.89 -7.20 -21.39
CA PRO A 24 -12.77 -7.10 -20.24
C PRO A 24 -11.99 -6.96 -18.91
N LEU A 25 -10.65 -6.97 -18.95
CA LEU A 25 -9.80 -6.84 -17.78
C LEU A 25 -9.98 -5.46 -17.14
N LYS A 26 -10.12 -5.48 -15.81
CA LYS A 26 -10.30 -4.28 -14.99
C LYS A 26 -9.27 -4.26 -13.87
N GLN A 27 -8.89 -3.05 -13.50
CA GLN A 27 -8.16 -2.77 -12.27
C GLN A 27 -9.06 -2.00 -11.29
N ALA A 28 -8.68 -1.91 -10.02
CA ALA A 28 -9.41 -1.11 -9.06
C ALA A 28 -8.51 -0.52 -7.98
N VAL A 29 -8.98 0.57 -7.39
CA VAL A 29 -8.51 1.10 -6.10
C VAL A 29 -9.58 0.86 -5.06
N ALA A 30 -9.15 0.57 -3.83
CA ALA A 30 -10.03 0.39 -2.69
C ALA A 30 -9.72 1.42 -1.62
N GLU A 31 -10.67 2.31 -1.41
CA GLU A 31 -10.65 3.36 -0.42
C GLU A 31 -11.45 2.95 0.82
N PHE A 32 -11.06 3.54 1.94
CA PHE A 32 -11.71 3.34 3.23
C PHE A 32 -11.80 4.66 3.98
N GLN A 33 -12.59 4.69 5.05
CA GLN A 33 -12.67 5.83 5.99
C GLN A 33 -13.28 7.12 5.40
N GLY A 34 -13.96 7.06 4.24
CA GLY A 34 -14.71 8.19 3.70
C GLY A 34 -13.85 9.17 2.91
N GLU A 35 -12.77 8.70 2.29
CA GLU A 35 -12.03 9.46 1.28
C GLU A 35 -12.67 9.26 -0.10
N TYR A 36 -12.77 10.35 -0.86
CA TYR A 36 -13.42 10.33 -2.16
C TYR A 36 -12.61 11.14 -3.16
N MET A 37 -12.62 10.70 -4.42
CA MET A 37 -12.02 11.40 -5.55
C MET A 37 -12.90 12.54 -6.09
N ASN A 38 -12.27 13.45 -6.82
CA ASN A 38 -12.88 14.47 -7.64
C ASN A 38 -12.66 14.14 -9.12
N ALA A 39 -13.75 13.98 -9.87
CA ALA A 39 -13.65 13.70 -11.32
C ALA A 39 -12.97 14.84 -12.11
N THR A 40 -13.08 16.08 -11.63
CA THR A 40 -12.42 17.25 -12.24
C THR A 40 -10.92 17.21 -12.01
N ASP A 41 -10.48 16.86 -10.81
CA ASP A 41 -9.04 16.77 -10.50
C ASP A 41 -8.39 15.60 -11.23
N LEU A 42 -9.07 14.45 -11.32
CA LEU A 42 -8.61 13.34 -12.16
C LEU A 42 -8.50 13.75 -13.64
N SER A 43 -9.49 14.47 -14.18
CA SER A 43 -9.43 14.99 -15.55
C SER A 43 -8.27 15.98 -15.75
N LEU A 44 -8.02 16.84 -14.76
CA LEU A 44 -6.93 17.80 -14.77
C LEU A 44 -5.57 17.10 -14.70
N PHE A 45 -5.43 16.08 -13.85
CA PHE A 45 -4.24 15.23 -13.76
C PHE A 45 -3.94 14.59 -15.11
N PHE A 46 -4.94 13.95 -15.74
CA PHE A 46 -4.78 13.33 -17.06
C PHE A 46 -4.33 14.33 -18.13
N SER A 47 -4.91 15.53 -18.14
CA SER A 47 -4.54 16.58 -19.10
C SER A 47 -3.09 17.06 -18.98
N LYS A 48 -2.49 16.95 -17.79
CA LYS A 48 -1.15 17.44 -17.48
C LYS A 48 -0.10 16.35 -17.51
N GLU A 49 -0.39 15.22 -16.87
CA GLU A 49 0.58 14.19 -16.52
C GLU A 49 0.52 12.96 -17.44
N VAL A 50 -0.54 12.83 -18.24
CA VAL A 50 -0.78 11.66 -19.10
C VAL A 50 -1.03 12.09 -20.56
N PRO A 51 -0.05 12.70 -21.24
CA PRO A 51 -0.24 13.26 -22.59
C PRO A 51 -0.61 12.24 -23.68
N SER A 52 -0.40 10.95 -23.43
CA SER A 52 -0.80 9.85 -24.33
C SER A 52 -2.23 9.35 -24.11
N ALA A 53 -2.96 9.89 -23.12
CA ALA A 53 -4.32 9.49 -22.82
C ALA A 53 -5.27 9.79 -24.00
N LYS A 54 -6.24 8.92 -24.21
CA LYS A 54 -7.35 9.11 -25.15
C LYS A 54 -8.58 9.61 -24.40
N PRO A 55 -9.51 10.28 -25.08
CA PRO A 55 -10.76 10.72 -24.45
C PRO A 55 -11.48 9.56 -23.75
N GLY A 56 -11.80 9.73 -22.47
CA GLY A 56 -12.45 8.73 -21.62
C GLY A 56 -11.48 7.93 -20.75
N ASP A 57 -10.16 8.01 -20.96
CA ASP A 57 -9.19 7.35 -20.08
C ASP A 57 -9.16 7.97 -18.69
N GLU A 58 -9.60 9.23 -18.55
CA GLU A 58 -9.71 9.97 -17.30
C GLU A 58 -10.96 9.62 -16.47
N LYS A 59 -11.75 8.62 -16.89
CA LYS A 59 -13.02 8.27 -16.28
C LYS A 59 -12.95 6.93 -15.57
N VAL A 60 -13.37 6.92 -14.31
CA VAL A 60 -13.66 5.70 -13.56
C VAL A 60 -14.86 4.98 -14.21
N GLU A 61 -14.70 3.69 -14.49
CA GLU A 61 -15.70 2.85 -15.15
C GLU A 61 -16.90 2.59 -14.23
N LYS A 62 -16.64 2.35 -12.93
CA LYS A 62 -17.65 1.93 -11.97
C LYS A 62 -17.26 2.29 -10.55
N PHE A 63 -18.26 2.68 -9.75
CA PHE A 63 -18.15 2.84 -8.30
C PHE A 63 -18.80 1.63 -7.59
N VAL A 64 -18.15 1.08 -6.58
CA VAL A 64 -18.60 -0.10 -5.82
C VAL A 64 -18.53 0.18 -4.32
N GLY A 65 -19.44 -0.42 -3.54
CA GLY A 65 -19.66 -0.03 -2.15
C GLY A 65 -20.57 1.19 -2.13
N VAL A 66 -20.02 2.35 -1.79
CA VAL A 66 -20.73 3.63 -1.96
C VAL A 66 -20.59 4.15 -3.39
N GLY A 67 -21.68 4.69 -3.93
CA GLY A 67 -21.67 5.33 -5.26
C GLY A 67 -20.81 6.59 -5.29
N TYR A 68 -20.57 7.14 -6.48
CA TYR A 68 -19.78 8.37 -6.63
C TYR A 68 -20.30 9.48 -5.71
N LYS A 69 -19.37 10.02 -4.94
CA LYS A 69 -19.53 11.23 -4.14
C LYS A 69 -18.31 12.08 -4.41
N GLU A 70 -18.52 13.34 -4.73
CA GLU A 70 -17.42 14.28 -4.93
C GLU A 70 -16.71 14.53 -3.60
N GLY A 71 -15.39 14.40 -3.60
CA GLY A 71 -14.52 14.77 -2.50
C GLY A 71 -13.12 15.06 -3.02
N ASN A 72 -12.24 15.44 -2.11
CA ASN A 72 -10.85 15.82 -2.39
C ASN A 72 -9.93 15.12 -1.39
N GLY A 73 -10.17 13.83 -1.16
CA GLY A 73 -9.35 12.98 -0.30
C GLY A 73 -7.97 12.82 -0.92
N VAL A 74 -6.91 13.11 -0.14
CA VAL A 74 -5.55 13.09 -0.68
C VAL A 74 -5.15 11.67 -1.08
N GLU A 75 -5.56 10.67 -0.30
CA GLU A 75 -5.29 9.26 -0.60
C GLU A 75 -6.09 8.81 -1.82
N ALA A 76 -7.41 9.06 -1.79
CA ALA A 76 -8.32 8.68 -2.87
C ALA A 76 -7.95 9.30 -4.24
N GLU A 77 -7.44 10.54 -4.24
CA GLU A 77 -6.92 11.18 -5.45
C GLU A 77 -5.60 10.53 -5.90
N LEU A 78 -4.67 10.31 -4.97
CA LEU A 78 -3.37 9.70 -5.27
C LEU A 78 -3.55 8.33 -5.93
N ASP A 79 -4.32 7.46 -5.28
CA ASP A 79 -4.53 6.07 -5.70
C ASP A 79 -5.14 6.00 -7.10
N VAL A 80 -6.25 6.72 -7.33
CA VAL A 80 -6.95 6.68 -8.63
C VAL A 80 -6.14 7.36 -9.74
N GLN A 81 -5.49 8.49 -9.47
CA GLN A 81 -4.70 9.22 -10.48
C GLN A 81 -3.49 8.41 -10.92
N PHE A 82 -2.76 7.80 -9.99
CA PHE A 82 -1.54 7.07 -10.33
C PHE A 82 -1.82 5.72 -10.96
N ILE A 83 -2.77 4.92 -10.44
CA ILE A 83 -3.07 3.62 -11.04
C ILE A 83 -3.56 3.80 -12.49
N MET A 84 -4.37 4.82 -12.77
CA MET A 84 -4.88 5.08 -14.12
C MET A 84 -3.83 5.79 -14.99
N GLY A 85 -2.99 6.64 -14.39
CA GLY A 85 -1.96 7.38 -15.09
C GLY A 85 -0.81 6.52 -15.60
N VAL A 86 -0.43 5.46 -14.88
CA VAL A 86 0.60 4.51 -15.35
C VAL A 86 0.07 3.46 -16.34
N SER A 87 -1.26 3.30 -16.44
CA SER A 87 -1.92 2.35 -17.35
C SER A 87 -3.11 2.96 -18.11
N PRO A 88 -2.93 4.07 -18.85
CA PRO A 88 -4.04 4.80 -19.46
C PRO A 88 -4.82 3.94 -20.48
N GLY A 89 -6.13 3.83 -20.24
CA GLY A 89 -7.06 3.04 -21.04
C GLY A 89 -7.40 1.67 -20.47
N VAL A 90 -6.84 1.29 -19.32
CA VAL A 90 -7.33 0.14 -18.54
C VAL A 90 -8.58 0.59 -17.77
N LYS A 91 -9.66 -0.17 -17.90
CA LYS A 91 -10.91 0.08 -17.17
C LYS A 91 -10.65 0.00 -15.67
N THR A 92 -10.95 1.06 -14.95
CA THR A 92 -10.67 1.18 -13.52
C THR A 92 -11.96 1.35 -12.73
N GLU A 93 -12.16 0.51 -11.71
CA GLU A 93 -13.25 0.67 -10.74
C GLU A 93 -12.73 1.38 -9.47
N PHE A 94 -13.58 2.16 -8.81
CA PHE A 94 -13.29 2.85 -7.55
C PHE A 94 -14.20 2.27 -6.46
N TRP A 95 -13.61 1.64 -5.45
CA TRP A 95 -14.36 0.90 -4.44
C TRP A 95 -14.23 1.63 -3.10
N GLU A 96 -15.34 2.03 -2.48
CA GLU A 96 -15.30 2.83 -1.25
C GLU A 96 -16.17 2.20 -0.15
N TRP A 97 -15.55 2.01 1.01
CA TRP A 97 -16.16 1.50 2.24
C TRP A 97 -15.89 2.48 3.39
N PRO A 98 -16.81 3.44 3.64
CA PRO A 98 -16.51 4.63 4.44
C PRO A 98 -16.65 4.43 5.96
N ASN A 99 -16.97 3.23 6.43
CA ASN A 99 -17.25 3.07 7.85
C ASN A 99 -15.94 3.13 8.64
N ARG A 100 -16.04 3.48 9.92
CA ARG A 100 -14.90 3.50 10.84
C ARG A 100 -14.67 2.15 11.51
N ASP A 101 -15.07 1.09 10.83
CA ASP A 101 -14.83 -0.32 11.19
C ASP A 101 -14.01 -0.94 10.07
N PHE A 102 -12.69 -0.75 10.15
CA PHE A 102 -11.78 -1.07 9.06
C PHE A 102 -11.81 -2.56 8.73
N CYS A 103 -11.81 -3.44 9.72
CA CYS A 103 -11.82 -4.87 9.46
C CYS A 103 -13.16 -5.38 8.90
N GLN A 104 -14.30 -4.83 9.34
CA GLN A 104 -15.58 -5.18 8.73
C GLN A 104 -15.68 -4.67 7.29
N ASP A 105 -15.17 -3.47 7.01
CA ASP A 105 -15.14 -2.91 5.66
C ASP A 105 -14.17 -3.67 4.75
N LEU A 106 -13.01 -4.09 5.26
CA LEU A 106 -12.07 -4.93 4.54
C LEU A 106 -12.67 -6.32 4.25
N HIS A 107 -13.45 -6.86 5.19
CA HIS A 107 -14.22 -8.07 4.94
C HIS A 107 -15.28 -7.86 3.84
N ASN A 108 -16.02 -6.75 3.86
CA ASN A 108 -17.03 -6.44 2.83
C ASN A 108 -16.40 -6.27 1.44
N TYR A 109 -15.25 -5.58 1.38
CA TYR A 109 -14.44 -5.43 0.19
C TYR A 109 -14.03 -6.79 -0.37
N THR A 110 -13.33 -7.60 0.43
CA THR A 110 -12.81 -8.91 -0.01
C THR A 110 -13.92 -9.88 -0.38
N HIS A 111 -15.03 -9.87 0.36
CA HIS A 111 -16.20 -10.68 0.05
C HIS A 111 -16.85 -10.29 -1.27
N THR A 112 -16.98 -8.99 -1.53
CA THR A 112 -17.55 -8.46 -2.78
C THR A 112 -16.65 -8.79 -3.98
N LEU A 113 -15.33 -8.72 -3.80
CA LEU A 113 -14.35 -9.01 -4.86
C LEU A 113 -14.34 -10.49 -5.30
N LEU A 114 -14.81 -11.41 -4.47
CA LEU A 114 -14.96 -12.83 -4.82
C LEU A 114 -16.05 -13.07 -5.88
N ALA A 115 -16.92 -12.10 -6.15
CA ALA A 115 -17.92 -12.22 -7.20
C ALA A 115 -17.25 -12.31 -8.59
N PRO A 116 -17.79 -13.13 -9.51
CA PRO A 116 -17.22 -13.24 -10.85
C PRO A 116 -17.31 -11.92 -11.62
N GLY A 117 -16.33 -11.67 -12.49
CA GLY A 117 -16.28 -10.46 -13.32
C GLY A 117 -15.81 -9.20 -12.59
N GLY A 118 -15.23 -9.34 -11.40
CA GLY A 118 -14.52 -8.27 -10.70
C GLY A 118 -13.17 -7.88 -11.34
N PRO A 119 -12.52 -6.82 -10.83
CA PRO A 119 -11.17 -6.42 -11.23
C PRO A 119 -10.13 -7.48 -10.88
N LEU A 120 -9.19 -7.74 -11.80
CA LEU A 120 -8.10 -8.71 -11.60
C LEU A 120 -6.88 -8.12 -10.90
N VAL A 121 -6.74 -6.80 -10.94
CA VAL A 121 -5.66 -6.06 -10.26
C VAL A 121 -6.31 -5.07 -9.32
N ASN A 122 -5.93 -5.10 -8.05
CA ASN A 122 -6.51 -4.25 -7.02
C ASN A 122 -5.39 -3.59 -6.23
N SER A 123 -5.49 -2.29 -5.99
CA SER A 123 -4.56 -1.53 -5.16
C SER A 123 -5.25 -1.06 -3.88
N ILE A 124 -4.56 -1.17 -2.76
CA ILE A 124 -5.04 -0.79 -1.44
C ILE A 124 -3.94 -0.03 -0.70
N SER A 125 -4.18 1.24 -0.40
CA SER A 125 -3.28 2.09 0.38
C SER A 125 -3.75 2.29 1.82
N TYR A 126 -4.31 1.24 2.42
CA TYR A 126 -4.81 1.24 3.80
C TYR A 126 -4.25 0.09 4.62
N GLY A 127 -3.94 0.40 5.88
CA GLY A 127 -3.50 -0.57 6.87
C GLY A 127 -3.49 0.06 8.26
N TRP A 128 -3.38 -0.78 9.29
CA TRP A 128 -3.28 -0.33 10.65
C TRP A 128 -2.13 -1.01 11.37
N GLN A 129 -1.38 -0.24 12.14
CA GLN A 129 -0.31 -0.74 13.01
C GLN A 129 -0.70 -0.50 14.48
N GLY A 130 -0.41 -1.48 15.33
CA GLY A 130 -0.73 -1.42 16.76
C GLY A 130 -1.96 -2.23 17.14
N ASP A 131 -2.74 -1.75 18.10
CA ASP A 131 -3.90 -2.47 18.62
C ASP A 131 -5.06 -2.47 17.62
N LEU A 132 -5.18 -3.58 16.88
CA LEU A 132 -6.20 -3.77 15.84
C LEU A 132 -7.63 -3.71 16.38
N LYS A 133 -7.85 -3.94 17.68
CA LYS A 133 -9.20 -3.84 18.28
C LYS A 133 -9.79 -2.44 18.18
N GLN A 134 -8.93 -1.42 18.09
CA GLN A 134 -9.37 -0.02 17.95
C GLN A 134 -10.00 0.29 16.60
N VAL A 135 -9.76 -0.58 15.60
CA VAL A 135 -10.28 -0.43 14.24
C VAL A 135 -11.20 -1.60 13.84
N GLY A 136 -11.87 -2.20 14.83
CA GLY A 136 -12.89 -3.22 14.61
C GLY A 136 -12.35 -4.61 14.26
N CYS A 137 -11.04 -4.84 14.39
CA CYS A 137 -10.44 -6.13 14.06
C CYS A 137 -10.46 -7.06 15.27
N ASP A 138 -11.49 -7.90 15.35
CA ASP A 138 -11.45 -9.10 16.18
C ASP A 138 -10.85 -10.30 15.42
N GLU A 139 -10.47 -11.35 16.15
CA GLU A 139 -9.82 -12.54 15.56
C GLU A 139 -10.69 -13.23 14.52
N ALA A 140 -12.01 -13.19 14.68
CA ALA A 140 -12.95 -13.83 13.77
C ALA A 140 -12.99 -13.08 12.42
N THR A 141 -13.07 -11.76 12.45
CA THR A 141 -13.13 -10.90 11.26
C THR A 141 -11.80 -10.94 10.52
N VAL A 142 -10.67 -10.87 11.23
CA VAL A 142 -9.33 -11.05 10.63
C VAL A 142 -9.24 -12.42 9.94
N SER A 143 -9.70 -13.49 10.59
CA SER A 143 -9.71 -14.83 9.99
C SER A 143 -10.56 -14.91 8.73
N LEU A 144 -11.71 -14.23 8.69
CA LEU A 144 -12.56 -14.18 7.50
C LEU A 144 -11.89 -13.44 6.34
N VAL A 145 -11.24 -12.32 6.64
CA VAL A 145 -10.46 -11.54 5.67
C VAL A 145 -9.33 -12.39 5.09
N ASP A 146 -8.55 -13.07 5.93
CA ASP A 146 -7.46 -13.97 5.49
C ASP A 146 -7.96 -15.12 4.61
N ILE A 147 -9.10 -15.73 4.96
CA ILE A 147 -9.74 -16.75 4.13
C ILE A 147 -10.14 -16.17 2.76
N ASN A 148 -10.67 -14.94 2.72
CA ASN A 148 -11.03 -14.31 1.45
C ASN A 148 -9.78 -13.98 0.63
N TRP A 149 -8.68 -13.51 1.23
CA TRP A 149 -7.41 -13.32 0.52
C TRP A 149 -6.91 -14.62 -0.12
N ALA A 150 -6.94 -15.73 0.62
CA ALA A 150 -6.56 -17.03 0.06
C ALA A 150 -7.43 -17.44 -1.13
N LYS A 151 -8.75 -17.18 -1.07
CA LYS A 151 -9.67 -17.45 -2.18
C LYS A 151 -9.41 -16.54 -3.39
N LEU A 152 -9.17 -15.24 -3.17
CA LEU A 152 -8.85 -14.27 -4.22
C LEU A 152 -7.55 -14.65 -4.94
N ALA A 153 -6.51 -15.03 -4.18
CA ALA A 153 -5.26 -15.55 -4.73
C ALA A 153 -5.49 -16.83 -5.54
N ALA A 154 -6.31 -17.76 -5.05
CA ALA A 154 -6.68 -18.99 -5.77
C ALA A 154 -7.48 -18.71 -7.06
N ALA A 155 -8.26 -17.63 -7.07
CA ALA A 155 -8.99 -17.15 -8.25
C ALA A 155 -8.10 -16.41 -9.26
N GLY A 156 -6.81 -16.18 -8.94
CA GLY A 156 -5.88 -15.47 -9.81
C GLY A 156 -6.06 -13.95 -9.79
N ILE A 157 -6.67 -13.42 -8.74
CA ILE A 157 -6.79 -11.97 -8.52
C ILE A 157 -5.53 -11.47 -7.81
N SER A 158 -4.91 -10.44 -8.38
CA SER A 158 -3.75 -9.76 -7.80
C SER A 158 -4.23 -8.61 -6.93
N THR A 159 -3.83 -8.62 -5.66
CA THR A 159 -4.07 -7.52 -4.73
C THR A 159 -2.74 -6.97 -4.26
N LEU A 160 -2.60 -5.65 -4.37
CA LEU A 160 -1.47 -4.86 -3.94
C LEU A 160 -1.87 -4.09 -2.69
N ILE A 161 -1.11 -4.24 -1.59
CA ILE A 161 -1.44 -3.64 -0.30
C ILE A 161 -0.21 -2.93 0.25
N SER A 162 -0.27 -1.61 0.36
CA SER A 162 0.84 -0.82 0.90
C SER A 162 1.37 -1.38 2.23
N SER A 163 2.68 -1.33 2.44
CA SER A 163 3.28 -1.89 3.67
C SER A 163 3.11 -0.97 4.88
N GLY A 164 2.59 0.23 4.66
CA GLY A 164 2.53 1.33 5.62
C GLY A 164 3.77 2.22 5.61
N ASP A 165 3.55 3.46 6.08
CA ASP A 165 4.54 4.54 6.00
C ASP A 165 5.30 4.78 7.30
N SER A 166 5.06 3.96 8.33
CA SER A 166 5.74 4.04 9.64
C SER A 166 6.95 3.10 9.78
N GLY A 167 7.46 2.58 8.66
CA GLY A 167 8.63 1.68 8.67
C GLY A 167 8.41 0.44 9.55
N SER A 168 9.34 0.16 10.47
CA SER A 168 9.27 -1.01 11.34
C SER A 168 8.28 -0.88 12.50
N GLY A 169 7.60 0.26 12.66
CA GLY A 169 6.51 0.38 13.62
C GLY A 169 6.11 1.81 13.97
N TYR A 170 4.83 1.95 14.28
CA TYR A 170 4.23 3.15 14.83
C TYR A 170 4.05 3.02 16.35
N THR A 171 4.52 3.99 17.12
CA THR A 171 4.18 4.11 18.55
C THR A 171 3.44 5.43 18.78
N PRO A 172 2.18 5.42 19.22
CA PRO A 172 1.47 6.65 19.51
C PRO A 172 2.20 7.46 20.57
N ARG A 173 2.25 8.78 20.36
CA ARG A 173 3.02 9.74 21.17
C ARG A 173 2.70 9.63 22.66
N SER A 174 3.64 9.10 23.44
CA SER A 174 3.67 9.24 24.90
C SER A 174 5.08 9.61 25.36
N CYS A 175 5.57 10.79 24.95
CA CYS A 175 6.87 11.31 25.42
C CYS A 175 6.85 11.75 26.90
N THR A 176 5.80 11.42 27.65
CA THR A 176 5.64 11.73 29.06
C THR A 176 5.99 10.56 29.97
N ASP A 177 6.10 9.35 29.42
CA ASP A 177 6.36 8.17 30.23
C ASP A 177 7.85 8.03 30.54
N LYS A 178 8.21 7.95 31.82
CA LYS A 178 9.60 7.81 32.30
C LYS A 178 10.20 6.42 32.02
N SER A 179 9.56 5.61 31.18
CA SER A 179 9.94 4.23 30.88
C SER A 179 10.96 4.12 29.75
N TYR A 180 11.27 5.21 29.03
CA TYR A 180 12.36 5.22 28.06
C TYR A 180 13.71 5.05 28.76
N LYS A 181 14.44 3.99 28.42
CA LYS A 181 15.82 3.82 28.84
C LYS A 181 16.73 4.37 27.76
N LYS A 182 17.44 5.45 28.09
CA LYS A 182 18.53 5.97 27.28
C LYS A 182 19.54 4.83 27.03
N ASP A 183 20.05 4.74 25.80
CA ASP A 183 21.08 3.78 25.38
C ASP A 183 20.66 2.29 25.40
N ILE A 184 19.35 2.00 25.35
CA ILE A 184 18.86 0.64 25.12
C ILE A 184 18.23 0.54 23.73
N GLU A 185 18.95 -0.14 22.84
CA GLU A 185 18.48 -0.56 21.51
C GLU A 185 17.44 -1.69 21.69
N ILE A 186 16.22 -1.53 21.15
CA ILE A 186 15.14 -2.53 21.27
C ILE A 186 15.29 -3.66 20.24
N THR A 187 16.20 -3.54 19.29
CA THR A 187 16.47 -4.54 18.26
C THR A 187 17.97 -4.77 18.16
N LYS A 188 18.42 -6.03 18.10
CA LYS A 188 19.85 -6.33 17.86
C LYS A 188 20.20 -5.91 16.43
N GLY A 189 20.69 -4.68 16.23
CA GLY A 189 21.24 -4.17 14.97
C GLY A 189 22.74 -3.92 15.06
N THR A 190 23.38 -3.60 13.93
CA THR A 190 24.75 -3.06 13.91
C THR A 190 24.66 -1.57 13.66
N VAL A 191 25.10 -0.75 14.61
CA VAL A 191 25.09 0.72 14.50
C VAL A 191 25.99 1.16 13.35
N TYR A 192 25.38 1.69 12.28
CA TYR A 192 26.11 2.19 11.10
C TYR A 192 26.74 3.56 11.35
N ARG A 193 26.07 4.43 12.13
CA ARG A 193 26.57 5.74 12.52
C ARG A 193 25.86 6.22 13.78
N ASN A 194 26.55 6.95 14.64
CA ASN A 194 26.00 7.59 15.83
C ASN A 194 26.15 9.12 15.72
N PHE A 195 25.21 9.88 16.26
CA PHE A 195 25.27 11.33 16.38
C PHE A 195 24.62 11.78 17.67
N ASP A 196 25.20 12.80 18.31
CA ASP A 196 24.65 13.37 19.54
C ASP A 196 23.43 14.24 19.20
N THR A 197 22.29 13.89 19.78
CA THR A 197 21.04 14.64 19.64
C THR A 197 20.23 14.61 20.94
N THR A 198 19.18 15.41 21.02
CA THR A 198 18.29 15.41 22.19
C THR A 198 17.26 14.28 22.10
N LEU A 199 16.75 13.81 23.24
CA LEU A 199 15.69 12.80 23.27
C LEU A 199 14.46 13.26 22.47
N GLU A 200 14.11 14.54 22.58
CA GLU A 200 12.98 15.13 21.87
C GLU A 200 13.19 15.16 20.35
N THR A 201 14.41 15.47 19.89
CA THR A 201 14.80 15.41 18.48
C THR A 201 14.86 13.97 17.97
N CYS A 202 15.28 13.01 18.78
CA CYS A 202 15.28 11.59 18.42
C CYS A 202 13.84 11.05 18.28
N CYS A 203 12.96 11.41 19.22
CA CYS A 203 11.54 11.04 19.18
C CYS A 203 10.82 11.73 18.03
N SER A 204 11.14 13.00 17.76
CA SER A 204 10.56 13.75 16.66
C SER A 204 11.10 13.27 15.33
N GLY A 205 12.38 12.89 15.20
CA GLY A 205 12.95 12.30 13.98
C GLY A 205 12.38 10.91 13.63
N ALA A 206 11.89 10.16 14.61
CA ALA A 206 11.10 8.95 14.38
C ALA A 206 9.67 9.25 13.89
N ASP A 207 9.18 10.48 14.11
CA ASP A 207 7.83 10.97 13.80
C ASP A 207 7.82 11.95 12.57
N GLN A 208 8.97 12.53 12.20
CA GLN A 208 9.18 13.57 11.17
C GLN A 208 10.07 13.06 10.03
N ALA A 209 9.70 11.94 9.42
CA ALA A 209 10.08 11.64 8.04
C ALA A 209 9.16 12.38 7.02
N TYR A 210 8.56 13.50 7.41
CA TYR A 210 7.67 14.28 6.56
C TYR A 210 7.79 15.78 6.84
N SER A 211 7.86 16.55 5.75
CA SER A 211 7.97 18.01 5.63
C SER A 211 9.36 18.64 5.87
N ASP A 212 9.92 19.12 4.76
CA ASP A 212 10.96 20.14 4.61
C ASP A 212 12.45 19.74 4.72
N HIS A 213 13.00 19.09 3.68
CA HIS A 213 14.16 19.62 2.91
C HIS A 213 14.65 18.69 1.77
N PRO A 214 15.30 19.26 0.73
CA PRO A 214 15.70 18.52 -0.47
C PRO A 214 17.01 17.76 -0.23
N ALA A 215 17.07 16.54 -0.78
CA ALA A 215 18.27 15.73 -0.94
C ALA A 215 18.97 15.27 0.35
N ALA A 216 18.35 14.35 1.08
CA ALA A 216 19.08 13.40 1.91
C ALA A 216 18.41 12.03 1.85
N THR A 217 19.13 11.07 1.28
CA THR A 217 18.84 9.63 1.35
C THR A 217 18.55 9.21 2.79
N VAL A 218 17.27 8.94 3.10
CA VAL A 218 16.86 8.34 4.37
C VAL A 218 16.95 6.83 4.23
N VAL A 219 17.72 6.23 5.13
CA VAL A 219 18.00 4.80 5.20
C VAL A 219 16.79 4.11 5.83
N GLY A 220 16.01 3.40 5.03
CA GLY A 220 15.01 2.45 5.54
C GLY A 220 15.71 1.25 6.17
N PHE A 221 15.20 0.77 7.31
CA PHE A 221 15.68 -0.46 7.94
C PHE A 221 15.35 -1.67 7.05
N SER A 222 16.36 -2.47 6.73
CA SER A 222 16.21 -3.80 6.13
C SER A 222 16.71 -4.82 7.14
N TRP A 223 15.86 -5.78 7.49
CA TRP A 223 16.25 -6.95 8.26
C TRP A 223 16.91 -7.96 7.32
N ILE A 224 18.14 -8.38 7.63
CA ILE A 224 18.82 -9.50 6.97
C ILE A 224 18.77 -10.68 7.96
N PRO A 225 18.14 -11.82 7.63
CA PRO A 225 18.23 -13.00 8.49
C PRO A 225 19.69 -13.41 8.67
N PRO A 226 20.15 -13.75 9.90
CA PRO A 226 21.48 -14.30 10.08
C PRO A 226 21.63 -15.57 9.24
N ALA A 227 22.76 -15.69 8.55
CA ALA A 227 23.09 -16.88 7.77
C ALA A 227 22.91 -18.12 8.64
N ILE A 228 22.07 -19.05 8.20
CA ILE A 228 21.80 -20.31 8.88
C ILE A 228 23.11 -21.12 8.88
N SER A 229 23.82 -21.11 10.01
CA SER A 229 24.81 -22.14 10.32
C SER A 229 24.06 -23.37 10.80
N PRO A 230 24.38 -24.59 10.31
CA PRO A 230 23.58 -25.78 10.55
C PRO A 230 23.92 -26.38 11.92
N SER A 231 23.45 -25.77 13.01
CA SER A 231 23.27 -26.47 14.28
C SER A 231 22.50 -25.58 15.25
N HIS A 232 21.20 -25.83 15.39
CA HIS A 232 20.49 -26.03 16.67
C HIS A 232 19.00 -25.76 16.46
N SER A 233 18.23 -26.77 16.86
CA SER A 233 16.78 -26.87 16.82
C SER A 233 16.08 -26.03 17.89
N TYR A 234 14.87 -25.58 17.54
CA TYR A 234 13.77 -24.99 18.33
C TYR A 234 13.69 -23.46 18.46
N LEU A 235 12.86 -22.85 17.60
CA LEU A 235 11.69 -22.05 17.97
C LEU A 235 10.62 -22.18 16.85
N PRO A 236 9.32 -22.31 17.16
CA PRO A 236 8.26 -22.33 16.15
C PRO A 236 7.82 -20.89 15.79
N SER A 237 7.31 -20.74 14.56
CA SER A 237 6.73 -19.53 13.95
C SER A 237 7.73 -18.55 13.32
N ALA A 238 8.09 -18.82 12.06
CA ALA A 238 8.53 -17.75 11.16
C ALA A 238 7.28 -16.94 10.80
N ALA A 239 7.18 -15.70 11.28
CA ALA A 239 6.22 -14.75 10.72
C ALA A 239 6.62 -14.45 9.26
N PRO A 240 5.67 -14.37 8.32
CA PRO A 240 5.98 -13.97 6.97
C PRO A 240 6.61 -12.56 6.96
N THR A 241 7.64 -12.37 6.14
CA THR A 241 8.25 -11.06 5.91
C THR A 241 7.27 -10.16 5.14
N ALA A 242 7.09 -8.92 5.60
CA ALA A 242 6.02 -8.04 5.12
C ALA A 242 6.20 -7.44 3.70
N ALA A 243 7.32 -7.68 3.01
CA ALA A 243 7.60 -7.06 1.71
C ALA A 243 8.29 -8.01 0.72
N GLU A 244 7.74 -8.11 -0.50
CA GLU A 244 8.24 -8.97 -1.58
C GLU A 244 8.70 -8.19 -2.85
N ALA A 245 8.11 -7.04 -3.16
CA ALA A 245 8.50 -6.15 -4.27
C ALA A 245 8.34 -4.65 -3.90
N LYS A 246 9.21 -3.76 -4.45
CA LYS A 246 9.29 -2.33 -4.10
C LYS A 246 9.14 -1.41 -5.33
N ALA A 247 8.26 -0.40 -5.22
CA ALA A 247 8.12 0.71 -6.17
C ALA A 247 8.70 2.03 -5.61
N HIS A 248 8.61 3.14 -6.36
CA HIS A 248 9.34 4.37 -6.04
C HIS A 248 8.53 5.13 -5.01
N SER A 249 9.13 5.30 -3.84
CA SER A 249 8.48 5.75 -2.63
C SER A 249 9.30 6.86 -1.98
N ASP A 250 9.43 8.01 -2.63
CA ASP A 250 9.78 9.21 -1.88
C ASP A 250 8.46 9.65 -1.22
N HIS A 251 8.22 9.13 0.01
CA HIS A 251 7.06 9.33 0.88
C HIS A 251 5.91 8.30 0.89
N PHE A 252 5.91 7.23 0.07
CA PHE A 252 4.83 6.21 0.11
C PHE A 252 5.31 4.80 -0.16
N LEU A 253 5.47 3.97 0.88
CA LEU A 253 5.89 2.57 0.72
C LEU A 253 4.71 1.70 0.27
N GLN A 254 4.40 1.73 -1.02
CA GLN A 254 3.52 0.72 -1.62
C GLN A 254 4.35 -0.54 -1.98
N HIS A 255 4.10 -1.63 -1.24
CA HIS A 255 4.61 -2.96 -1.53
C HIS A 255 3.44 -3.87 -1.87
N ALA A 256 3.67 -4.93 -2.63
CA ALA A 256 2.66 -5.93 -2.93
C ALA A 256 3.30 -7.15 -3.55
N GLU A 257 2.99 -8.36 -3.06
CA GLU A 257 2.68 -9.51 -3.91
C GLU A 257 2.11 -10.70 -3.10
N LEU A 258 1.39 -11.58 -3.81
CA LEU A 258 1.22 -13.00 -3.47
C LEU A 258 1.09 -13.75 -4.81
N MET A 259 2.22 -14.16 -5.42
CA MET A 259 2.25 -14.88 -6.70
C MET A 259 2.94 -16.25 -6.63
N ARG A 260 2.10 -17.27 -6.88
CA ARG A 260 2.27 -18.46 -7.72
C ARG A 260 3.71 -19.01 -7.96
N ARG A 261 3.99 -20.18 -7.38
CA ARG A 261 4.76 -21.24 -8.06
C ARG A 261 3.80 -22.16 -8.83
N ARG A 262 3.74 -22.04 -10.16
CA ARG A 262 3.13 -23.08 -11.00
C ARG A 262 4.16 -24.19 -11.13
N LYS A 263 3.91 -25.36 -10.53
CA LYS A 263 4.62 -26.58 -10.94
C LYS A 263 4.15 -26.89 -12.35
N GLU A 264 5.05 -26.79 -13.32
CA GLU A 264 4.87 -27.46 -14.60
C GLU A 264 4.81 -28.97 -14.30
N VAL A 265 3.71 -29.59 -14.68
CA VAL A 265 3.57 -31.05 -14.71
C VAL A 265 3.67 -31.40 -16.18
N GLU A 266 4.77 -32.05 -16.55
CA GLU A 266 4.86 -32.90 -17.75
C GLU A 266 3.94 -34.12 -17.59
#